data_AF-A0A4Z2EC20-F1
#
_entry.id   AF-A0A4Z2EC20-F1
#
_cell.length_a   1.000
_cell.length_b   1.000
_cell.length_c   1.000
_cell.angle_alpha   90.00
_cell.angle_beta   90.00
_cell.angle_gamma   90.00
#
_symmetry.space_group_name_H-M   'P 1'
#
loop_
_entity.id
_entity.type
_entity.pdbx_description
1 polymer ?
#
loop_
_entity_poly.entity_id
_entity_poly.type
_entity_poly.pdbx_seq_one_letter_code
_entity_poly.pdbx_strand_id
1 'polypeptide(L)'
;MTCVPCDDNCVSCDEHECFWCETDLFLSDGRCVSTCPVGFYGYEDTNDCERCHPACATCGGPERDDCLSCEEDELLESGECMSDHEACPAKTFRSGTTDTYRVRRSDCRLLMSRGLGRFHRGST
;
A
#
# COMPACT_ATOMS: atom_id res chain seq x y z
N MET A 1 25.49 39.62 13.52
CA MET A 1 24.64 38.49 13.09
C MET A 1 23.23 39.01 12.91
N THR A 2 22.56 38.66 11.83
CA THR A 2 21.16 38.97 11.56
C THR A 2 20.37 37.68 11.62
N CYS A 3 19.25 37.69 12.36
CA CYS A 3 18.34 36.55 12.35
C CYS A 3 17.55 36.56 11.05
N VAL A 4 17.50 35.42 10.38
CA VAL A 4 16.65 35.19 9.22
C VAL A 4 15.49 34.30 9.69
N PRO A 5 14.24 34.62 9.33
CA PRO A 5 13.11 33.76 9.66
C PRO A 5 13.16 32.46 8.85
N CYS A 6 12.62 31.37 9.41
CA CYS A 6 12.38 30.13 8.68
C CYS A 6 11.29 30.33 7.60
N ASP A 7 11.23 29.40 6.65
CA ASP A 7 10.14 29.28 5.69
C ASP A 7 8.79 28.98 6.38
N ASP A 8 7.69 29.21 5.64
CA ASP A 8 6.33 29.05 6.16
C ASP A 8 6.08 27.66 6.74
N ASN A 9 5.43 27.63 7.91
CA ASN A 9 5.08 26.45 8.68
C ASN A 9 6.25 25.64 9.27
N CYS A 10 7.47 26.21 9.27
CA CYS A 10 8.63 25.65 9.94
C CYS A 10 8.88 26.36 11.28
N VAL A 11 8.91 25.60 12.37
CA VAL A 11 9.15 26.08 13.74
C VAL A 11 10.65 26.20 14.05
N SER A 12 11.48 25.34 13.46
CA SER A 12 12.91 25.31 13.70
C SER A 12 13.64 24.85 12.46
N CYS A 13 14.58 25.66 11.98
CA CYS A 13 15.32 25.46 10.74
C CYS A 13 16.81 25.82 10.88
N ASP A 14 17.60 25.30 9.96
CA ASP A 14 18.93 25.80 9.62
C ASP A 14 18.91 26.56 8.27
N GLU A 15 20.06 26.83 7.65
CA GLU A 15 20.13 27.57 6.38
C GLU A 15 19.50 26.81 5.19
N HIS A 16 19.29 25.49 5.33
CA HIS A 16 18.87 24.63 4.21
C HIS A 16 17.67 23.73 4.51
N GLU A 17 17.37 23.46 5.78
CA GLU A 17 16.38 22.46 6.16
C GLU A 17 15.59 22.85 7.41
N CYS A 18 14.35 22.36 7.45
CA CYS A 18 13.50 22.39 8.63
C CYS A 18 13.71 21.12 9.45
N PHE A 19 13.67 21.26 10.77
CA PHE A 19 13.72 20.15 11.72
C PHE A 19 12.40 19.92 12.44
N TRP A 20 11.53 20.94 12.50
CA TRP A 20 10.26 20.88 13.24
C TRP A 20 9.19 21.68 12.52
N CYS A 21 8.06 21.05 12.23
CA CYS A 21 6.93 21.66 11.55
C CYS A 21 5.88 22.18 12.52
N GLU A 22 5.04 23.10 12.05
CA GLU A 22 3.81 23.47 12.75
C GLU A 22 2.86 22.26 12.91
N THR A 23 1.87 22.40 13.78
CA THR A 23 0.86 21.35 14.01
C THR A 23 0.14 21.00 12.69
N ASP A 24 -0.24 19.73 12.55
CA ASP A 24 -0.92 19.18 11.36
C ASP A 24 -0.05 19.07 10.09
N LEU A 25 1.28 19.22 10.22
CA LEU A 25 2.25 19.03 9.14
C LEU A 25 3.28 17.96 9.51
N PHE A 26 3.80 17.30 8.48
CA PHE A 26 4.79 16.24 8.60
C PHE A 26 6.12 16.68 8.00
N LEU A 27 7.21 16.33 8.67
CA LEU A 27 8.56 16.56 8.18
C LEU A 27 8.90 15.51 7.11
N SER A 28 9.34 15.96 5.95
CA SER A 28 9.78 15.12 4.85
C SER A 28 10.96 15.78 4.14
N ASP A 29 12.12 15.14 4.19
CA ASP A 29 13.36 15.60 3.53
C ASP A 29 13.69 17.08 3.85
N GLY A 30 13.58 17.45 5.13
CA GLY A 30 13.86 18.81 5.61
C GLY A 30 12.77 19.84 5.26
N ARG A 31 11.58 19.40 4.84
CA ARG A 31 10.45 20.29 4.49
C ARG A 31 9.17 19.85 5.19
N CYS A 32 8.34 20.83 5.51
CA CYS A 32 7.03 20.59 6.09
C CYS A 32 6.00 20.38 4.98
N VAL A 33 5.32 19.24 5.00
CA VAL A 33 4.30 18.87 4.02
C VAL A 33 3.00 18.49 4.72
N SER A 34 1.86 18.87 4.13
CA SER A 34 0.54 18.48 4.62
C SER A 34 0.18 17.03 4.28
N THR A 35 0.89 16.43 3.33
CA THR A 35 0.64 15.06 2.88
C THR A 35 1.96 14.43 2.51
N CYS A 36 2.27 13.30 3.13
CA CYS A 36 3.48 12.55 2.86
C CYS A 36 3.50 12.02 1.42
N PRO A 37 4.70 11.88 0.81
CA PRO A 37 4.84 11.30 -0.51
C PRO A 37 4.38 9.84 -0.55
N VAL A 38 4.11 9.32 -1.75
CA VAL A 38 3.72 7.91 -1.95
C VAL A 38 4.79 6.99 -1.36
N GLY A 39 4.34 5.93 -0.67
CA GLY A 39 5.21 5.03 0.09
C GLY A 39 5.58 5.52 1.49
N PHE A 40 5.04 6.65 1.93
CA PHE A 40 5.20 7.18 3.29
C PHE A 40 3.85 7.51 3.92
N TYR A 41 3.75 7.34 5.23
CA TYR A 41 2.60 7.73 6.05
C TYR A 41 3.00 8.81 7.03
N GLY A 42 2.06 9.68 7.38
CA GLY A 42 2.29 10.71 8.38
C GLY A 42 2.16 10.12 9.78
N TYR A 43 3.26 10.09 10.54
CA TYR A 43 3.25 9.58 11.90
C TYR A 43 3.00 10.74 12.89
N GLU A 44 1.78 10.81 13.41
CA GLU A 44 1.32 11.93 14.26
C GLU A 44 2.09 12.07 15.59
N ASP A 45 2.67 10.99 16.12
CA ASP A 45 3.43 11.08 17.37
C ASP A 45 4.77 11.82 17.21
N THR A 46 5.34 11.80 16.00
CA THR A 46 6.63 12.44 15.70
C THR A 46 6.51 13.61 14.72
N ASN A 47 5.33 13.80 14.12
CA ASN A 47 5.11 14.70 12.98
C ASN A 47 6.13 14.48 11.85
N ASP A 48 6.45 13.21 11.56
CA ASP A 48 7.40 12.83 10.52
C ASP A 48 6.74 11.92 9.48
N CYS A 49 7.21 11.98 8.24
CA CYS A 49 6.80 11.06 7.19
C CYS A 49 7.63 9.77 7.28
N GLU A 50 7.03 8.74 7.86
CA GLU A 50 7.67 7.43 7.97
C GLU A 50 7.36 6.53 6.78
N ARG A 51 8.28 5.62 6.46
CA ARG A 51 8.15 4.74 5.30
C ARG A 51 7.17 3.62 5.58
N CYS A 52 6.31 3.34 4.60
CA CYS A 52 5.42 2.19 4.61
C CYS A 52 6.18 0.86 4.58
N HIS A 53 5.49 -0.21 4.98
CA HIS A 53 5.94 -1.57 4.73
C HIS A 53 6.18 -1.77 3.20
N PRO A 54 7.26 -2.42 2.76
CA PRO A 54 7.63 -2.53 1.34
C PRO A 54 6.67 -3.36 0.48
N ALA A 55 5.67 -3.98 1.09
CA ALA A 55 4.58 -4.67 0.37
C ALA A 55 3.42 -3.74 0.01
N CYS A 56 3.41 -2.51 0.55
CA CYS A 56 2.35 -1.53 0.30
C CYS A 56 2.86 -0.42 -0.63
N ALA A 57 2.00 0.04 -1.54
CA ALA A 57 2.23 1.27 -2.29
C ALA A 57 1.87 2.51 -1.45
N THR A 58 0.79 2.45 -0.68
CA THR A 58 0.45 3.44 0.36
C THR A 58 -0.05 2.73 1.61
N CYS A 59 0.14 3.33 2.77
CA CYS A 59 -0.21 2.74 4.06
C CYS A 59 -0.75 3.81 5.03
N GLY A 60 -1.50 3.36 6.03
CA GLY A 60 -1.91 4.17 7.18
C GLY A 60 -1.06 3.93 8.43
N GLY A 61 -0.08 3.03 8.34
CA GLY A 61 0.76 2.60 9.44
C GLY A 61 1.96 1.77 8.98
N PRO A 62 2.84 1.38 9.91
CA PRO A 62 4.09 0.70 9.59
C PRO A 62 3.92 -0.80 9.28
N GLU A 63 2.78 -1.39 9.62
CA GLU A 63 2.56 -2.84 9.49
C GLU A 63 2.19 -3.26 8.06
N ARG A 64 2.32 -4.56 7.79
CA ARG A 64 2.01 -5.14 6.47
C ARG A 64 0.50 -5.19 6.18
N ASP A 65 -0.33 -5.18 7.23
CA ASP A 65 -1.79 -5.14 7.18
C ASP A 65 -2.38 -3.72 7.31
N ASP A 66 -1.52 -2.69 7.35
CA ASP A 66 -1.92 -1.29 7.31
C ASP A 66 -1.87 -0.70 5.89
N CYS A 67 -1.81 -1.53 4.85
CA CYS A 67 -1.80 -1.05 3.47
C CYS A 67 -3.17 -0.41 3.11
N LEU A 68 -3.11 0.76 2.47
CA LEU A 68 -4.26 1.45 1.88
C LEU A 68 -4.32 1.25 0.36
N SER A 69 -3.17 1.00 -0.27
CA SER A 69 -3.08 0.61 -1.68
C SER A 69 -1.87 -0.29 -1.91
N CYS A 70 -1.97 -1.12 -2.95
CA CYS A 70 -0.90 -2.04 -3.38
C CYS A 70 -0.30 -1.59 -4.71
N GLU A 71 0.83 -2.20 -5.07
CA GLU A 71 1.46 -1.99 -6.38
C GLU A 71 0.56 -2.52 -7.51
N GLU A 72 0.85 -2.12 -8.76
CA GLU A 72 0.15 -2.69 -9.92
C GLU A 72 0.29 -4.23 -9.91
N ASP A 73 -0.82 -4.94 -10.14
CA ASP A 73 -0.95 -6.41 -10.09
C ASP A 73 -1.07 -7.06 -8.69
N GLU A 74 -1.19 -6.27 -7.62
CA GLU A 74 -1.51 -6.76 -6.27
C GLU A 74 -2.94 -6.43 -5.84
N LEU A 75 -3.53 -7.32 -5.04
CA LEU A 75 -4.88 -7.16 -4.52
C LEU A 75 -4.82 -6.76 -3.04
N LEU A 76 -5.50 -5.65 -2.69
CA LEU A 76 -5.69 -5.27 -1.29
C LEU A 76 -6.81 -6.11 -0.67
N GLU A 77 -6.45 -6.98 0.27
CA GLU A 77 -7.39 -7.82 1.01
C GLU A 77 -7.18 -7.57 2.52
N SER A 78 -8.19 -7.02 3.19
CA SER A 78 -8.16 -6.75 4.64
C SER A 78 -6.94 -5.95 5.13
N GLY A 79 -6.48 -4.97 4.33
CA GLY A 79 -5.32 -4.13 4.67
C GLY A 79 -3.97 -4.73 4.27
N GLU A 80 -3.95 -5.94 3.71
CA GLU A 80 -2.73 -6.58 3.25
C GLU A 80 -2.69 -6.68 1.72
N CYS A 81 -1.51 -6.44 1.14
CA CYS A 81 -1.28 -6.65 -0.29
C CYS A 81 -0.93 -8.11 -0.58
N MET A 82 -1.76 -8.74 -1.40
CA MET A 82 -1.62 -10.12 -1.84
C MET A 82 -1.33 -10.17 -3.35
N SER A 83 -0.29 -10.90 -3.74
CA SER A 83 0.07 -11.10 -5.14
C SER A 83 -0.93 -12.01 -5.86
N ASP A 84 -1.02 -11.94 -7.20
CA ASP A 84 -1.86 -12.80 -8.06
C ASP A 84 -1.69 -14.33 -7.80
N HIS A 85 -0.55 -14.75 -7.23
CA HIS A 85 -0.28 -16.15 -6.89
C HIS A 85 -0.90 -16.59 -5.55
N GLU A 86 -1.28 -15.63 -4.70
CA GLU A 86 -1.78 -15.82 -3.34
C GLU A 86 -3.20 -15.27 -3.17
N ALA A 87 -3.64 -14.38 -4.08
CA ALA A 87 -4.92 -13.67 -4.09
C ALA A 87 -6.16 -14.52 -4.41
N CYS A 88 -6.02 -15.84 -4.53
CA CYS A 88 -7.15 -16.75 -4.67
C CYS A 88 -7.04 -17.89 -3.67
N PRO A 89 -7.52 -17.71 -2.42
CA PRO A 89 -7.72 -18.82 -1.52
C PRO A 89 -8.57 -19.91 -2.20
N ALA A 90 -8.25 -21.17 -1.93
CA ALA A 90 -8.93 -22.30 -2.58
C ALA A 90 -10.46 -22.15 -2.51
N LYS A 91 -11.14 -22.24 -3.67
CA LYS A 91 -12.59 -22.11 -3.89
C LYS A 91 -13.12 -20.68 -4.13
N THR A 92 -12.27 -19.68 -4.22
CA THR A 92 -12.69 -18.32 -4.61
C THR A 92 -12.40 -18.05 -6.09
N PHE A 93 -13.12 -17.10 -6.69
CA PHE A 93 -12.88 -16.64 -8.06
C PHE A 93 -13.01 -15.12 -8.12
N ARG A 94 -12.09 -14.46 -8.81
CA ARG A 94 -12.14 -13.02 -9.05
C ARG A 94 -13.23 -12.73 -10.09
N SER A 95 -14.31 -12.06 -9.68
CA SER A 95 -15.36 -11.56 -10.57
C SER A 95 -15.24 -10.04 -10.72
N GLY A 96 -14.30 -9.60 -11.55
CA GLY A 96 -14.05 -8.18 -11.82
C GLY A 96 -13.79 -7.93 -13.30
N THR A 97 -14.65 -7.12 -13.90
CA THR A 97 -14.70 -6.75 -15.33
C THR A 97 -13.70 -5.66 -15.70
N THR A 98 -12.40 -5.93 -15.61
CA THR A 98 -11.40 -5.01 -16.18
C THR A 98 -10.43 -5.80 -17.06
N ASP A 99 -10.79 -5.85 -18.34
CA ASP A 99 -9.98 -6.34 -19.45
C ASP A 99 -8.61 -5.65 -19.47
N THR A 100 -7.53 -6.44 -19.51
CA THR A 100 -6.45 -6.27 -20.52
C THR A 100 -5.43 -7.42 -20.52
N TYR A 101 -5.36 -8.26 -19.49
CA TYR A 101 -4.65 -9.53 -19.60
C TYR A 101 -5.62 -10.67 -19.89
N ARG A 102 -5.51 -11.22 -21.10
CA ARG A 102 -6.20 -12.45 -21.51
C ARG A 102 -5.84 -13.59 -20.56
N VAL A 103 -6.64 -13.80 -19.51
CA VAL A 103 -6.66 -15.10 -18.84
C VAL A 103 -7.22 -16.08 -19.85
N ARG A 104 -6.36 -16.88 -20.48
CA ARG A 104 -6.87 -17.96 -21.33
C ARG A 104 -7.63 -18.91 -20.42
N ARG A 105 -8.83 -19.28 -20.86
CA ARG A 105 -9.70 -20.33 -20.28
C ARG A 105 -9.01 -21.67 -19.98
N SER A 106 -7.75 -21.84 -20.38
CA SER A 106 -6.91 -23.01 -20.22
C SER A 106 -6.06 -23.04 -18.93
N ASP A 107 -5.87 -21.93 -18.22
CA ASP A 107 -5.04 -21.90 -17.00
C ASP A 107 -5.83 -22.22 -15.72
N CYS A 108 -7.16 -22.32 -15.84
CA CYS A 108 -8.04 -22.91 -14.83
C CYS A 108 -7.91 -24.45 -14.73
N ARG A 109 -6.80 -25.04 -15.22
CA ARG A 109 -6.61 -26.49 -15.43
C ARG A 109 -5.37 -27.07 -14.75
N LEU A 110 -4.79 -26.43 -13.74
CA LEU A 110 -3.66 -27.00 -13.00
C LEU A 110 -3.97 -27.45 -11.56
N LEU A 111 -5.25 -27.51 -11.18
CA LEU A 111 -5.69 -28.15 -9.92
C LEU A 111 -6.57 -29.39 -10.13
N MET A 112 -6.37 -30.15 -11.22
CA MET A 112 -7.04 -31.46 -11.41
C MET A 112 -6.06 -32.58 -11.78
N SER A 113 -4.77 -32.47 -11.42
CA SER A 113 -3.74 -33.45 -11.82
C SER A 113 -3.22 -34.35 -10.70
N ARG A 114 -3.74 -34.23 -9.47
CA ARG A 114 -3.47 -35.22 -8.40
C ARG A 114 -4.80 -35.77 -7.92
N GLY A 115 -5.11 -36.96 -8.43
CA GLY A 115 -6.44 -37.55 -8.40
C GLY A 115 -6.97 -37.95 -7.02
N LEU A 116 -8.27 -38.28 -7.05
CA LEU A 116 -9.14 -38.94 -6.07
C LEU A 116 -10.25 -38.02 -5.54
N GLY A 117 -11.33 -37.95 -6.32
CA GLY A 117 -12.59 -37.37 -5.84
C GLY A 117 -13.62 -37.28 -6.95
N ARG A 118 -14.46 -38.31 -7.09
CA ARG A 118 -15.62 -38.29 -7.99
C ARG A 118 -16.61 -37.23 -7.50
N PHE A 119 -16.86 -36.20 -8.30
CA PHE A 119 -18.03 -35.34 -8.11
C PHE A 119 -19.18 -35.86 -8.97
N HIS A 120 -20.21 -36.37 -8.29
CA HIS A 120 -21.54 -36.57 -8.88
C HIS A 120 -22.07 -35.22 -9.33
N ARG A 121 -22.40 -35.08 -10.62
CA ARG A 121 -23.25 -34.00 -11.10
C ARG A 121 -24.64 -34.18 -10.49
N GLY A 122 -25.02 -33.34 -9.54
CA GLY A 122 -26.42 -32.91 -9.40
C GLY A 122 -26.64 -31.70 -10.30
N SER A 123 -27.75 -31.47 -10.96
CA SER A 123 -29.05 -32.18 -11.02
C SER A 123 -29.82 -31.66 -12.25
N THR A 124 -30.98 -32.28 -12.49
CA THR A 124 -32.04 -32.06 -13.49
C THR A 124 -31.85 -32.63 -14.88
#